data_AF-A0AAU3MM34-F1
#
_entry.id   AF-A0AAU3MM34-F1
#
_cell.length_a   1.000
_cell.length_b   1.000
_cell.length_c   1.000
_cell.angle_alpha   90.00
_cell.angle_beta   90.00
_cell.angle_gamma   90.00
#
_symmetry.space_group_name_H-M   'P 1'
#
loop_
_entity.id
_entity.type
_entity.pdbx_description
1 polymer ?
#
loop_
_entity_poly.entity_id
_entity_poly.type
_entity_poly.pdbx_seq_one_letter_code
_entity_poly.pdbx_strand_id
1 'polypeptide(L)'
;MEAAQDFHLWSWLDQVEGIEVDLAEWLITERTLLVSRSDRPPRKAPVEISTPREQELFIESLHAALLEGGLLDEQEPAGWYEARLAQERKAARIQRYLQGPSIPTDKSLIALLVSVTTGPRLDTLLDLAAEARAARVRDRRAARDSRKS
;
A
#
# COMPACT_ATOMS: atom_id res chain seq x y z
N MET A 1 -14.51 -21.09 26.69
CA MET A 1 -14.93 -19.80 26.12
C MET A 1 -13.74 -18.87 26.30
N GLU A 2 -12.80 -18.98 25.38
CA GLU A 2 -11.53 -18.23 25.39
C GLU A 2 -11.75 -16.97 24.55
N ALA A 3 -11.55 -15.81 25.15
CA ALA A 3 -11.58 -14.54 24.46
C ALA A 3 -10.34 -13.73 24.87
N ALA A 4 -9.74 -13.12 23.84
CA ALA A 4 -8.72 -12.08 23.85
C ALA A 4 -7.26 -12.52 24.13
N GLN A 5 -6.65 -13.16 23.13
CA GLN A 5 -5.26 -12.83 22.79
C GLN A 5 -5.29 -11.71 21.75
N ASP A 6 -5.01 -10.49 22.18
CA ASP A 6 -4.40 -9.47 21.33
C ASP A 6 -3.86 -8.31 22.18
N PHE A 7 -2.83 -7.65 21.63
CA PHE A 7 -2.16 -6.41 22.07
C PHE A 7 -0.81 -6.52 22.81
N HIS A 8 0.17 -7.19 22.19
CA HIS A 8 1.60 -6.91 22.40
C HIS A 8 2.13 -5.73 21.54
N LEU A 9 1.34 -4.67 21.33
CA LEU A 9 1.81 -3.49 20.58
C LEU A 9 2.48 -2.42 21.49
N TRP A 10 2.43 -2.60 22.81
CA TRP A 10 2.82 -1.59 23.81
C TRP A 10 3.78 -2.12 24.89
N SER A 11 4.29 -3.35 24.79
CA SER A 11 5.17 -3.95 25.80
C SER A 11 6.50 -3.21 26.03
N TRP A 12 6.88 -2.31 25.12
CA TRP A 12 8.05 -1.45 25.30
C TRP A 12 7.80 -0.28 26.27
N LEU A 13 6.54 0.07 26.55
CA LEU A 13 6.18 1.11 27.53
C LEU A 13 6.20 0.58 28.97
N ASP A 14 6.00 -0.72 29.18
CA ASP A 14 6.13 -1.35 30.50
C ASP A 14 7.57 -1.32 31.04
N GLN A 15 8.57 -1.05 30.20
CA GLN A 15 9.97 -0.88 30.63
C GLN A 15 10.30 0.55 31.07
N VAL A 16 9.33 1.47 31.01
CA VAL A 16 9.52 2.88 31.35
C VAL A 16 8.86 3.16 32.70
N GLU A 17 9.36 2.51 33.76
CA GLU A 17 9.00 2.88 35.13
C GLU A 17 9.59 4.27 35.44
N GLY A 18 8.73 5.22 35.83
CA GLY A 18 9.16 6.50 36.39
C GLY A 18 9.01 7.74 35.51
N ILE A 19 8.42 7.65 34.31
CA ILE A 19 8.04 8.85 33.55
C ILE A 19 6.57 9.15 33.80
N GLU A 20 6.31 10.12 34.67
CA GLU A 20 5.03 10.82 34.72
C GLU A 20 4.90 11.63 33.42
N VAL A 21 4.34 11.01 32.38
CA VAL A 21 4.03 11.74 31.14
C VAL A 21 2.79 12.57 31.43
N ASP A 22 2.96 13.89 31.57
CA ASP A 22 1.83 14.81 31.53
C ASP A 22 1.19 14.69 30.14
N LEU A 23 0.09 13.93 30.08
CA LEU A 23 -0.70 13.68 28.88
C LEU A 23 -1.16 14.99 28.22
N ALA A 24 -1.39 16.05 29.00
CA ALA A 24 -1.76 17.35 28.44
C ALA A 24 -0.57 18.01 27.73
N GLU A 25 0.62 17.99 28.34
CA GLU A 25 1.84 18.51 27.74
C GLU A 25 2.25 17.72 26.48
N TRP A 26 2.09 16.39 26.51
CA TRP A 26 2.35 15.55 25.35
C TRP A 26 1.40 15.82 24.18
N LEU A 27 0.09 15.96 24.45
CA LEU A 27 -0.91 16.31 23.43
C LEU A 27 -0.69 17.72 22.86
N ILE A 28 -0.27 18.68 23.69
CA ILE A 28 0.10 20.03 23.22
C ILE A 28 1.35 19.96 22.34
N THR A 29 2.34 19.17 22.72
CA THR A 29 3.58 18.98 21.96
C THR A 29 3.30 18.32 20.62
N GLU A 30 2.49 17.25 20.58
CA GLU A 30 2.09 16.59 19.34
C GLU A 30 1.34 17.55 18.42
N ARG A 31 0.36 18.30 18.96
CA ARG A 31 -0.43 19.26 18.19
C ARG A 31 0.42 20.41 17.65
N THR A 32 1.41 20.88 18.42
CA THR A 32 2.36 21.92 18.01
C THR A 32 3.31 21.41 16.92
N LEU A 33 3.81 20.17 17.06
CA LEU A 33 4.61 19.49 16.03
C LEU A 33 3.80 19.25 14.74
N LEU A 34 2.51 18.92 14.85
CA LEU A 34 1.60 18.79 13.71
C LEU A 34 1.32 20.15 13.03
N VAL A 35 1.17 21.23 13.79
CA VAL A 35 0.99 22.59 13.25
C VAL A 35 2.25 23.07 12.52
N SER A 36 3.45 22.76 13.04
CA SER A 36 4.72 23.07 12.36
C SER A 36 4.95 22.30 11.04
N ARG A 37 4.18 21.23 10.78
CA ARG A 37 4.18 20.54 9.46
C ARG A 37 3.40 21.31 8.40
N SER A 38 2.58 22.31 8.78
CA SER A 38 1.78 23.11 7.84
C SER A 38 2.60 24.16 7.09
N ASP A 39 3.78 24.53 7.58
CA ASP A 39 4.71 25.44 6.90
C ASP A 39 5.52 24.79 5.78
N ARG A 40 5.19 23.53 5.41
CA ARG A 40 5.80 22.92 4.23
C ARG A 40 5.24 23.64 2.99
N PRO A 41 6.12 24.18 2.12
CA PRO A 41 5.66 24.80 0.89
C PRO A 41 4.76 23.81 0.12
N PRO A 42 3.69 24.30 -0.53
CA PRO A 42 2.72 23.45 -1.19
C PRO A 42 3.45 22.50 -2.14
N ARG A 43 3.24 21.19 -1.95
CA ARG A 43 3.82 20.18 -2.83
C ARG A 43 3.37 20.49 -4.26
N LYS A 44 4.34 20.63 -5.17
CA LYS A 44 4.04 20.74 -6.61
C LYS A 44 3.06 19.64 -7.00
N ALA A 45 2.04 20.01 -7.79
CA ALA A 45 1.02 19.09 -8.26
C ALA A 45 1.69 17.82 -8.82
N PRO A 46 1.13 16.62 -8.54
CA PRO A 46 1.63 15.38 -9.10
C PRO A 46 1.76 15.50 -10.62
N VAL A 47 2.88 15.02 -11.16
CA VAL A 47 3.01 14.89 -12.62
C VAL A 47 2.19 13.68 -13.04
N GLU A 48 1.21 13.92 -13.88
CA GLU A 48 0.42 12.88 -14.54
C GLU A 48 1.29 12.17 -15.57
N ILE A 49 1.24 10.86 -15.53
CA ILE A 49 1.88 9.96 -16.50
C ILE A 49 0.87 8.90 -16.87
N SER A 50 0.91 8.43 -18.11
CA SER A 50 0.19 7.22 -18.51
C SER A 50 0.69 6.02 -17.71
N THR A 51 -0.12 4.98 -17.62
CA THR A 51 0.31 3.68 -17.07
C THR A 51 1.37 3.08 -17.99
N PRO A 52 2.60 2.79 -17.51
CA PRO A 52 3.62 2.15 -18.34
C PRO A 52 3.24 0.70 -18.70
N ARG A 53 3.73 0.18 -19.82
CA ARG A 53 3.44 -1.21 -20.26
C ARG A 53 3.85 -2.25 -19.22
N GLU A 54 4.98 -2.05 -18.55
CA GLU A 54 5.47 -2.92 -17.47
C GLU A 54 4.47 -2.97 -16.31
N GLN A 55 3.78 -1.85 -16.03
CA GLN A 55 2.74 -1.81 -15.00
C GLN A 55 1.46 -2.52 -15.44
N GLU A 56 1.08 -2.45 -16.72
CA GLU A 56 -0.05 -3.21 -17.27
C GLU A 56 0.20 -4.71 -17.14
N LEU A 57 1.39 -5.18 -17.55
CA LEU A 57 1.79 -6.59 -17.42
C LEU A 57 1.75 -7.09 -15.98
N PHE A 58 2.21 -6.25 -15.04
CA PHE A 58 2.11 -6.55 -13.62
C PHE A 58 0.64 -6.66 -13.16
N ILE A 59 -0.23 -5.73 -13.58
CA ILE A 59 -1.65 -5.74 -13.22
C ILE A 59 -2.36 -6.98 -13.77
N GLU A 60 -2.13 -7.30 -15.04
CA GLU A 60 -2.66 -8.50 -15.71
C GLU A 60 -2.26 -9.77 -14.94
N SER A 61 -0.97 -9.88 -14.60
CA SER A 61 -0.42 -11.04 -13.87
C SER A 61 -0.94 -11.13 -12.44
N LEU A 62 -1.07 -9.99 -11.74
CA LEU A 62 -1.63 -9.93 -10.40
C LEU A 62 -3.10 -10.35 -10.40
N HIS A 63 -3.89 -9.88 -11.37
CA HIS A 63 -5.28 -10.25 -11.53
C HIS A 63 -5.45 -11.76 -11.70
N ALA A 64 -4.67 -12.36 -12.62
CA ALA A 64 -4.68 -13.80 -12.85
C ALA A 64 -4.29 -14.59 -11.59
N ALA A 65 -3.28 -14.16 -10.85
CA ALA A 65 -2.86 -14.80 -9.61
C ALA A 65 -3.93 -14.75 -8.52
N LEU A 66 -4.66 -13.64 -8.41
CA LEU A 66 -5.73 -13.49 -7.43
C LEU A 66 -6.98 -14.31 -7.78
N LEU A 67 -7.31 -14.45 -9.07
CA LEU A 67 -8.37 -15.33 -9.56
C LEU A 67 -8.05 -16.80 -9.27
N GLU A 68 -6.86 -17.26 -9.65
CA GLU A 68 -6.46 -18.66 -9.44
C GLU A 68 -6.41 -19.05 -7.96
N GLY A 69 -5.99 -18.14 -7.08
CA GLY A 69 -5.98 -18.39 -5.64
C GLY A 69 -7.30 -18.10 -4.93
N GLY A 70 -8.40 -17.89 -5.66
CA GLY A 70 -9.76 -17.74 -5.12
C GLY A 70 -9.97 -16.48 -4.27
N LEU A 71 -9.11 -15.47 -4.42
CA LEU A 71 -9.29 -14.15 -3.79
C LEU A 71 -10.14 -13.21 -4.64
N LEU A 72 -10.21 -13.47 -5.93
CA LEU A 72 -11.17 -12.91 -6.86
C LEU A 72 -12.02 -14.06 -7.39
N ASP A 73 -13.28 -13.78 -7.66
CA ASP A 73 -14.21 -14.71 -8.31
C ASP A 73 -14.68 -14.07 -9.61
N GLU A 74 -14.58 -14.81 -10.72
CA GLU A 74 -15.02 -14.36 -12.05
C GLU A 74 -16.55 -14.25 -12.15
N GLN A 75 -17.28 -14.90 -11.24
CA GLN A 75 -18.74 -15.07 -11.27
C GLN A 75 -19.45 -14.15 -10.27
N GLU A 76 -18.71 -13.46 -9.41
CA GLU A 76 -19.28 -12.54 -8.44
C GLU A 76 -19.84 -11.27 -9.13
N PRO A 77 -21.01 -10.76 -8.71
CA PRO A 77 -21.62 -9.59 -9.32
C PRO A 77 -20.68 -8.39 -9.29
N ALA A 78 -20.77 -7.54 -10.32
CA ALA A 78 -20.07 -6.24 -10.32
C ALA A 78 -20.37 -5.50 -9.00
N GLY A 79 -19.33 -5.27 -8.20
CA GLY A 79 -19.43 -4.63 -6.88
C GLY A 79 -19.33 -5.58 -5.67
N TRP A 80 -19.28 -6.90 -5.82
CA TRP A 80 -19.02 -7.81 -4.68
C TRP A 80 -17.68 -7.52 -4.01
N TYR A 81 -16.65 -7.31 -4.83
CA TYR A 81 -15.35 -6.88 -4.35
C TYR A 81 -15.45 -5.53 -3.62
N GLU A 82 -16.30 -4.60 -4.10
CA GLU A 82 -16.58 -3.27 -3.51
C GLU A 82 -17.32 -3.34 -2.17
N ALA A 83 -18.19 -4.32 -1.99
CA ALA A 83 -18.83 -4.59 -0.70
C ALA A 83 -17.83 -5.15 0.33
N ARG A 84 -16.93 -6.04 -0.10
CA ARG A 84 -15.85 -6.59 0.76
C ARG A 84 -14.74 -5.57 1.05
N LEU A 85 -14.46 -4.69 0.09
CA LEU A 85 -13.60 -3.51 0.16
C LEU A 85 -13.97 -2.58 1.33
N ALA A 86 -15.26 -2.42 1.60
CA ALA A 86 -15.75 -1.58 2.69
C ALA A 86 -15.42 -2.16 4.08
N GLN A 87 -15.18 -3.47 4.19
CA GLN A 87 -14.95 -4.16 5.45
C GLN A 87 -13.48 -4.51 5.69
N GLU A 88 -12.67 -4.66 4.63
CA GLU A 88 -11.30 -5.17 4.75
C GLU A 88 -10.23 -4.24 4.13
N ARG A 89 -9.31 -3.75 4.96
CA ARG A 89 -8.14 -2.95 4.53
C ARG A 89 -7.29 -3.61 3.43
N LYS A 90 -7.32 -4.93 3.32
CA LYS A 90 -6.58 -5.70 2.30
C LYS A 90 -7.20 -5.55 0.91
N ALA A 91 -8.52 -5.64 0.80
CA ALA A 91 -9.23 -5.46 -0.46
C ALA A 91 -8.97 -4.07 -1.06
N ALA A 92 -8.96 -3.01 -0.23
CA ALA A 92 -8.72 -1.63 -0.69
C ALA A 92 -7.33 -1.44 -1.30
N ARG A 93 -6.34 -2.20 -0.84
CA ARG A 93 -5.00 -2.17 -1.43
C ARG A 93 -4.97 -2.90 -2.75
N ILE A 94 -5.62 -4.06 -2.84
CA ILE A 94 -5.67 -4.86 -4.07
C ILE A 94 -6.32 -4.07 -5.20
N GLN A 95 -7.48 -3.43 -4.95
CA GLN A 95 -8.14 -2.60 -5.96
C GLN A 95 -7.24 -1.44 -6.44
N ARG A 96 -6.51 -0.80 -5.52
CA ARG A 96 -5.54 0.24 -5.88
C ARG A 96 -4.36 -0.27 -6.70
N TYR A 97 -4.00 -1.54 -6.57
CA TYR A 97 -2.98 -2.16 -7.40
C TYR A 97 -3.54 -2.49 -8.79
N LEU A 98 -4.72 -3.11 -8.85
CA LEU A 98 -5.39 -3.48 -10.09
C LEU A 98 -5.78 -2.27 -10.95
N GLN A 99 -6.19 -1.16 -10.33
CA GLN A 99 -6.52 0.08 -11.07
C GLN A 99 -5.27 0.85 -11.51
N GLY A 100 -4.09 0.56 -10.95
CA GLY A 100 -2.84 1.23 -11.28
C GLY A 100 -2.46 2.54 -10.57
N PRO A 101 -3.22 3.14 -9.62
CA PRO A 101 -2.72 4.27 -8.82
C PRO A 101 -1.44 3.96 -8.03
N SER A 102 -1.24 2.70 -7.67
CA SER A 102 -0.14 2.24 -6.82
C SER A 102 0.43 0.92 -7.32
N ILE A 103 1.73 0.72 -7.10
CA ILE A 103 2.40 -0.58 -7.27
C ILE A 103 2.85 -1.03 -5.87
N PRO A 104 2.61 -2.29 -5.45
CA PRO A 104 3.00 -2.76 -4.13
C PRO A 104 4.53 -2.78 -3.96
N THR A 105 4.97 -2.71 -2.72
CA THR A 105 6.34 -3.10 -2.35
C THR A 105 6.42 -4.62 -2.25
N ASP A 106 7.63 -5.16 -2.34
CA ASP A 106 7.89 -6.61 -2.24
C ASP A 106 7.27 -7.20 -0.98
N LYS A 107 7.49 -6.55 0.17
CA LYS A 107 6.87 -6.94 1.46
C LYS A 107 5.34 -6.93 1.40
N SER A 108 4.75 -5.94 0.73
CA SER A 108 3.27 -5.85 0.61
C SER A 108 2.74 -6.93 -0.32
N LEU A 109 3.47 -7.24 -1.39
CA LEU A 109 3.10 -8.27 -2.36
C LEU A 109 3.21 -9.67 -1.75
N ILE A 110 4.30 -9.96 -1.04
CA ILE A 110 4.47 -11.21 -0.28
C ILE A 110 3.35 -11.35 0.77
N ALA A 111 3.08 -10.31 1.56
CA ALA A 111 2.02 -10.35 2.57
C ALA A 111 0.61 -10.50 1.96
N LEU A 112 0.41 -10.03 0.73
CA LEU A 112 -0.82 -10.19 -0.02
C LEU A 112 -0.99 -11.61 -0.55
N LEU A 113 0.08 -12.20 -1.09
CA LEU A 113 0.03 -13.45 -1.83
C LEU A 113 0.45 -14.68 -1.02
N VAL A 114 0.88 -14.51 0.23
CA VAL A 114 1.32 -15.60 1.12
C VAL A 114 0.29 -16.73 1.25
N SER A 115 -1.00 -16.41 1.12
CA SER A 115 -2.10 -17.38 1.20
C SER A 115 -2.62 -17.87 -0.15
N VAL A 116 -2.03 -17.43 -1.26
CA VAL A 116 -2.62 -17.43 -2.60
C VAL A 116 -1.69 -18.07 -3.62
N THR A 117 -0.39 -17.79 -3.50
CA THR A 117 0.62 -18.26 -4.45
C THR A 117 1.92 -18.54 -3.69
N THR A 118 2.57 -19.66 -3.98
CA THR A 118 3.93 -19.94 -3.50
C THR A 118 4.82 -20.36 -4.67
N GLY A 119 6.14 -20.22 -4.50
CA GLY A 119 7.12 -20.66 -5.50
C GLY A 119 7.27 -19.72 -6.71
N PRO A 120 7.56 -20.25 -7.91
CA PRO A 120 8.03 -19.46 -9.08
C PRO A 120 7.12 -18.30 -9.52
N ARG A 121 5.82 -18.40 -9.23
CA ARG A 121 4.83 -17.37 -9.60
C ARG A 121 4.95 -16.12 -8.74
N LEU A 122 5.29 -16.25 -7.46
CA LEU A 122 5.54 -15.11 -6.58
C LEU A 122 6.79 -14.36 -7.04
N ASP A 123 7.85 -15.09 -7.40
CA ASP A 123 9.10 -14.51 -7.89
C ASP A 123 8.86 -13.70 -9.17
N THR A 124 8.10 -14.26 -10.11
CA THR A 124 7.70 -13.57 -11.35
C THR A 124 6.91 -12.28 -11.06
N LEU A 125 5.97 -12.31 -10.11
CA LEU A 125 5.20 -11.13 -9.71
C LEU A 125 6.06 -10.08 -9.01
N LEU A 126 7.08 -10.48 -8.26
CA LEU A 126 8.03 -9.58 -7.63
C LEU A 126 8.90 -8.88 -8.68
N ASP A 127 9.38 -9.61 -9.69
CA ASP A 127 10.15 -9.06 -10.80
C ASP A 127 9.31 -8.06 -11.60
N LEU A 128 8.09 -8.44 -11.99
CA LEU A 128 7.16 -7.53 -12.69
C LEU A 128 6.82 -6.29 -11.86
N ALA A 129 6.65 -6.42 -10.54
CA ALA A 129 6.41 -5.28 -9.65
C ALA A 129 7.65 -4.36 -9.56
N ALA A 130 8.86 -4.89 -9.62
CA ALA A 130 10.09 -4.12 -9.65
C ALA A 130 10.23 -3.36 -10.98
N GLU A 131 10.00 -4.02 -12.10
CA GLU A 131 10.01 -3.41 -13.44
C GLU A 131 8.96 -2.30 -13.57
N ALA A 132 7.73 -2.56 -13.14
CA ALA A 132 6.66 -1.57 -13.14
C ALA A 132 7.02 -0.32 -12.33
N ARG A 133 7.63 -0.49 -11.14
CA ARG A 133 8.10 0.64 -10.31
C ARG A 133 9.21 1.42 -11.01
N ALA A 134 10.18 0.72 -11.60
CA ALA A 134 11.29 1.34 -12.31
C ALA A 134 10.80 2.14 -13.54
N ALA A 135 9.90 1.57 -14.34
CA ALA A 135 9.26 2.24 -15.47
C ALA A 135 8.49 3.49 -15.03
N ARG A 136 7.68 3.39 -13.98
CA ARG A 136 6.93 4.53 -13.44
C ARG A 136 7.83 5.66 -12.95
N VAL A 137 9.00 5.33 -12.39
CA VAL A 137 10.01 6.33 -11.99
C VAL A 137 10.66 6.98 -13.22
N ARG A 138 11.01 6.17 -14.24
CA ARG A 138 11.60 6.62 -15.51
C ARG A 138 10.68 7.64 -16.20
N ASP A 139 9.41 7.28 -16.38
CA ASP A 139 8.42 8.11 -17.07
C ASP A 139 8.11 9.38 -16.28
N ARG A 140 8.04 9.30 -14.94
CA ARG A 140 7.91 10.50 -14.09
C ARG A 140 9.10 11.43 -14.19
N ARG A 141 10.32 10.91 -14.36
CA ARG A 141 11.51 11.75 -14.55
C ARG A 141 11.44 12.44 -15.90
N ALA A 142 11.17 11.70 -16.98
CA ALA A 142 10.99 12.24 -18.32
C ALA A 142 9.92 13.34 -18.38
N ALA A 143 8.75 13.09 -17.78
CA ALA A 143 7.64 14.06 -17.75
C ALA A 143 7.94 15.30 -16.86
N ARG A 144 8.85 15.19 -15.89
CA ARG A 144 9.31 16.34 -15.11
C ARG A 144 10.32 17.18 -15.87
N ASP A 145 11.19 16.52 -16.64
CA ASP A 145 12.23 17.21 -17.39
C ASP A 145 11.65 17.91 -18.62
N SER A 146 10.63 17.34 -19.26
CA SER A 146 9.88 18.02 -20.33
C SER A 146 9.15 19.28 -19.87
N ARG A 147 8.76 19.38 -18.59
CA ARG A 147 8.11 20.57 -18.01
C ARG A 147 9.10 21.72 -17.71
N LYS A 148 10.40 21.42 -17.64
CA LYS A 148 11.44 22.41 -17.34
C LYS A 148 12.05 23.02 -18.61
N SER A 149 11.87 22.39 -19.76
CA SER A 149 12.26 22.88 -21.07
C SER A 149 11.20 23.81 -21.66
#